data_AF-A0A9R1PGA8-F1
#
_entry.id   AF-A0A9R1PGA8-F1
#
_cell.length_a   1.000
_cell.length_b   1.000
_cell.length_c   1.000
_cell.angle_alpha   90.00
_cell.angle_beta   90.00
_cell.angle_gamma   90.00
#
_symmetry.space_group_name_H-M   'P 1'
#
loop_
_entity.id
_entity.type
_entity.pdbx_description
1 polymer ?
#
loop_
_entity_poly.entity_id
_entity_poly.type
_entity_poly.pdbx_seq_one_letter_code
_entity_poly.pdbx_strand_id
1 'polypeptide(L)'
;MCLEVLLTILSHLCVQCSNGHTICSGCKPRVHNRCPTCRSELGNIRCLALEKVAASLEVPCKFQNFGCVGIYPYYCKLKHESQCQYRPYTCPYAGSECTVTGDIPYLVNHLKDDHKVDMHSGSTFNHRYVKSNPHEVENATWMLTVFSCFGQYFCLHFEAFQLGMAPVYIAFLRFMGDDAEAKNYTYSLEVGGINRKMTWQGIPRSIRDSHRKVRDSYDGLIIQRNMALCFSGGDRKELKLRVTGRIWKEQ
;
A
#
# COMPACT_ATOMS: atom_id res chain seq x y z
N MET A 1 -11.86 -16.01 -31.47
CA MET A 1 -10.85 -15.71 -30.43
C MET A 1 -11.37 -14.54 -29.61
N CYS A 2 -11.72 -14.73 -28.34
CA CYS A 2 -12.14 -13.62 -27.48
C CYS A 2 -10.98 -12.64 -27.25
N LEU A 3 -11.27 -11.34 -27.13
CA LEU A 3 -10.28 -10.30 -26.79
C LEU A 3 -9.46 -10.65 -25.54
N GLU A 4 -10.05 -11.35 -24.58
CA GLU A 4 -9.37 -11.83 -23.37
C GLU A 4 -8.28 -12.87 -23.66
N VAL A 5 -8.48 -13.73 -24.66
CA VAL A 5 -7.48 -14.72 -25.11
C VAL A 5 -6.31 -14.00 -25.77
N LEU A 6 -6.58 -12.95 -26.56
CA LEU A 6 -5.54 -12.14 -27.17
C LEU A 6 -4.70 -11.41 -26.12
N LEU A 7 -5.34 -10.78 -25.13
CA LEU A 7 -4.66 -10.06 -24.05
C LEU A 7 -3.82 -10.99 -23.16
N THR A 8 -4.29 -12.22 -22.90
CA THR A 8 -3.54 -13.23 -22.12
C THR A 8 -2.37 -13.83 -22.92
N ILE A 9 -2.51 -13.93 -24.25
CA ILE A 9 -1.42 -14.32 -25.17
C ILE A 9 -0.34 -13.24 -25.23
N LEU A 10 -0.70 -11.96 -25.07
CA LEU A 10 0.22 -10.83 -25.12
C LEU A 10 0.92 -10.55 -23.78
N SER A 11 0.35 -10.98 -22.64
CA SER A 11 0.92 -10.79 -21.29
C SER A 11 2.01 -11.75 -20.91
N HIS A 12 2.10 -12.88 -21.59
CA HIS A 12 3.11 -13.88 -21.35
C HIS A 12 3.84 -14.18 -22.65
N LEU A 13 5.17 -14.12 -22.62
CA LEU A 13 6.05 -14.50 -23.72
C LEU A 13 5.52 -15.78 -24.38
N CYS A 14 5.09 -15.70 -25.64
CA CYS A 14 4.58 -16.87 -26.34
C CYS A 14 5.75 -17.71 -26.82
N VAL A 15 5.69 -19.00 -26.51
CA VAL A 15 6.62 -20.00 -27.03
C VAL A 15 6.00 -20.71 -28.22
N GLN A 16 6.84 -21.06 -29.18
CA GLN A 16 6.46 -21.74 -30.40
C GLN A 16 7.07 -23.15 -30.42
N CYS A 17 6.30 -24.16 -30.84
CA CYS A 17 6.88 -25.47 -31.17
C CYS A 17 7.62 -25.40 -32.53
N SER A 18 8.42 -26.42 -32.84
CA SER A 18 9.10 -26.54 -34.15
C SER A 18 8.14 -26.46 -35.36
N ASN A 19 6.89 -26.88 -35.19
CA ASN A 19 5.85 -26.86 -36.23
C ASN A 19 5.03 -25.55 -36.28
N GLY A 20 5.42 -24.49 -35.55
CA GLY A 20 4.77 -23.17 -35.68
C GLY A 20 3.60 -22.88 -34.73
N HIS A 21 3.10 -23.85 -33.97
CA HIS A 21 2.02 -23.62 -33.00
C HIS A 21 2.53 -22.84 -31.78
N THR A 22 1.75 -21.84 -31.36
CA THR A 22 2.08 -20.93 -30.26
C THR A 22 1.29 -21.24 -28.99
N ILE A 23 1.92 -21.03 -27.84
CA ILE A 23 1.30 -21.20 -26.53
C ILE A 23 1.92 -20.22 -25.52
N CYS A 24 1.11 -19.77 -24.55
CA CYS A 24 1.57 -18.85 -23.51
C CYS A 24 2.61 -19.50 -22.57
N SER A 25 3.61 -18.75 -22.09
CA SER A 25 4.61 -19.28 -21.14
C SER A 25 3.99 -19.85 -19.86
N GLY A 26 2.89 -19.27 -19.34
CA GLY A 26 2.17 -19.82 -18.18
C GLY A 26 1.42 -21.12 -18.47
N CYS A 27 1.14 -21.40 -19.74
CA CYS A 27 0.42 -22.57 -20.21
C CYS A 27 1.37 -23.75 -20.48
N LYS A 28 2.63 -23.47 -20.84
CA LYS A 28 3.68 -24.47 -21.14
C LYS A 28 3.86 -25.52 -20.03
N PRO A 29 3.94 -25.16 -18.73
CA PRO A 29 4.00 -26.15 -17.65
C PRO A 29 2.74 -27.02 -17.54
N ARG A 30 1.56 -26.45 -17.81
CA ARG A 30 0.26 -27.14 -17.71
C ARG A 30 0.09 -28.22 -18.79
N VAL A 31 0.83 -28.12 -19.88
CA VAL A 31 0.82 -29.08 -20.99
C VAL A 31 2.08 -29.95 -21.05
N HIS A 32 2.83 -30.02 -19.94
CA HIS A 32 4.01 -30.88 -19.80
C HIS A 32 5.05 -30.68 -20.93
N ASN A 33 5.30 -29.42 -21.31
CA ASN A 33 6.23 -29.06 -22.39
C ASN A 33 5.92 -29.71 -23.76
N ARG A 34 4.68 -30.11 -24.02
CA ARG A 34 4.27 -30.65 -25.32
C ARG A 34 3.16 -29.81 -25.94
N CYS A 35 3.27 -29.59 -27.24
CA CYS A 35 2.28 -28.87 -28.01
C CYS A 35 0.94 -29.63 -27.99
N PRO A 36 -0.16 -29.03 -27.54
CA PRO A 36 -1.47 -29.70 -27.52
C PRO A 36 -1.96 -30.10 -28.93
N THR A 37 -1.56 -29.34 -29.95
CA THR A 37 -2.01 -29.53 -31.33
C THR A 37 -1.22 -30.63 -32.05
N CYS A 38 0.11 -30.55 -32.06
CA CYS A 38 0.96 -31.44 -32.85
C CYS A 38 1.82 -32.38 -32.02
N ARG A 39 1.71 -32.34 -30.68
CA ARG A 39 2.43 -33.19 -29.71
C ARG A 39 3.96 -33.06 -29.71
N SER A 40 4.52 -32.20 -30.55
CA SER A 40 5.94 -31.84 -30.58
C SER A 40 6.37 -31.15 -29.30
N GLU A 41 7.66 -31.26 -28.97
CA GLU A 41 8.24 -30.62 -27.79
C GLU A 41 8.19 -29.09 -27.91
N LEU A 42 7.79 -28.43 -26.81
CA LEU A 42 7.79 -26.99 -26.68
C LEU A 42 9.15 -26.53 -26.16
N GLY A 43 10.01 -26.10 -27.09
CA GLY A 43 11.27 -25.45 -26.78
C GLY A 43 11.09 -24.04 -26.19
N ASN A 44 12.16 -23.24 -26.23
CA ASN A 44 12.14 -21.81 -25.87
C ASN A 44 12.19 -20.93 -27.12
N ILE A 45 11.55 -21.37 -28.21
CA ILE A 45 11.48 -20.59 -29.45
C ILE A 45 10.46 -19.47 -29.23
N ARG A 46 10.91 -18.22 -29.31
CA ARG A 46 10.04 -17.04 -29.18
C ARG A 46 9.24 -16.81 -30.47
N CYS A 47 7.97 -16.43 -30.33
CA CYS A 47 7.17 -16.02 -31.48
C CYS A 47 7.36 -14.52 -31.77
N LEU A 48 8.41 -14.16 -32.51
CA LEU A 48 8.74 -12.76 -32.84
C LEU A 48 7.60 -12.04 -33.61
N ALA A 49 6.80 -12.78 -34.38
CA ALA A 49 5.65 -12.22 -35.08
C ALA A 49 4.59 -11.72 -34.09
N LEU A 50 4.24 -12.52 -33.08
CA LEU A 50 3.30 -12.10 -32.04
C LEU A 50 3.86 -10.97 -31.18
N GLU A 51 5.17 -10.95 -30.92
CA GLU A 51 5.80 -9.84 -30.21
C GLU A 51 5.74 -8.52 -31.01
N LYS A 52 5.93 -8.56 -32.32
CA LYS A 52 5.78 -7.38 -33.19
C LYS A 52 4.33 -6.89 -33.24
N VAL A 53 3.37 -7.81 -33.32
CA VAL A 53 1.94 -7.47 -33.22
C VAL A 53 1.64 -6.86 -31.86
N ALA A 54 2.14 -7.44 -30.77
CA ALA A 54 1.99 -6.89 -29.42
C ALA A 54 2.53 -5.45 -29.32
N ALA A 55 3.70 -5.21 -29.90
CA ALA A 55 4.33 -3.89 -29.92
C ALA A 55 3.52 -2.85 -30.71
N SER A 56 2.76 -3.26 -31.72
CA SER A 56 1.91 -2.36 -32.51
C SER A 56 0.50 -2.20 -31.94
N LEU A 57 0.12 -2.97 -30.91
CA LEU A 57 -1.22 -2.89 -30.33
C LEU A 57 -1.32 -1.75 -29.33
N GLU A 58 -2.35 -0.94 -29.52
CA GLU A 58 -2.81 0.05 -28.56
C GLU A 58 -4.00 -0.49 -27.80
N VAL A 59 -3.96 -0.34 -26.48
CA VAL A 59 -4.95 -0.91 -25.57
C VAL A 59 -5.43 0.16 -24.59
N PRO A 60 -6.73 0.20 -24.27
CA PRO A 60 -7.25 1.14 -23.29
C PRO A 60 -6.74 0.79 -21.89
N CYS A 61 -6.59 1.82 -21.06
CA CYS A 61 -6.31 1.68 -19.64
C CYS A 61 -7.41 0.90 -18.93
N LYS A 62 -7.07 0.00 -17.99
CA LYS A 62 -8.08 -0.73 -17.20
C LYS A 62 -8.97 0.19 -16.33
N PHE A 63 -8.51 1.41 -16.07
CA PHE A 63 -9.25 2.41 -15.28
C PHE A 63 -10.16 3.29 -16.15
N GLN A 64 -10.50 2.86 -17.36
CA GLN A 64 -11.42 3.59 -18.24
C GLN A 64 -12.77 3.86 -17.58
N ASN A 65 -13.30 2.89 -16.82
CA ASN A 65 -14.54 3.04 -16.06
C ASN A 65 -14.45 4.08 -14.92
N PHE A 66 -13.24 4.48 -14.54
CA PHE A 66 -12.98 5.52 -13.54
C PHE A 66 -12.63 6.88 -14.19
N GLY A 67 -12.74 6.99 -15.52
CA GLY A 67 -12.52 8.23 -16.27
C GLY A 67 -11.22 8.29 -17.08
N CYS A 68 -10.41 7.24 -17.09
CA CYS A 68 -9.20 7.23 -17.91
C CYS A 68 -9.51 6.99 -19.39
N VAL A 69 -9.43 8.05 -20.20
CA VAL A 69 -9.58 7.95 -21.67
C VAL A 69 -8.30 7.51 -22.39
N GLY A 70 -7.24 7.21 -21.63
CA GLY A 70 -5.92 6.92 -22.17
C GLY A 70 -5.86 5.57 -22.88
N ILE A 71 -5.30 5.60 -24.09
CA ILE A 71 -4.98 4.45 -24.93
C ILE A 71 -3.46 4.43 -25.07
N TYR A 72 -2.84 3.27 -24.81
CA TYR A 72 -1.39 3.16 -24.74
C TYR A 72 -0.87 1.93 -25.48
N PRO A 73 0.36 1.97 -26.02
CA PRO A 73 1.03 0.77 -26.49
C PRO A 73 1.06 -0.29 -25.39
N TYR A 74 0.88 -1.56 -25.78
CA TYR A 74 0.74 -2.68 -24.86
C TYR A 74 1.83 -2.72 -23.77
N TYR A 75 3.09 -2.50 -24.13
CA TYR A 75 4.23 -2.49 -23.21
C TYR A 75 4.28 -1.26 -22.29
N CYS A 76 3.65 -0.14 -22.68
CA CYS A 76 3.54 1.08 -21.87
C CYS A 76 2.36 1.03 -20.89
N LYS A 77 1.35 0.19 -21.15
CA LYS A 77 0.10 0.12 -20.36
C LYS A 77 0.38 -0.11 -18.87
N LEU A 78 1.20 -1.09 -18.50
CA LEU A 78 1.46 -1.41 -17.10
C LEU A 78 2.14 -0.25 -16.35
N LYS A 79 3.08 0.43 -17.02
CA LYS A 79 3.74 1.63 -16.48
C LYS A 79 2.72 2.74 -16.25
N HIS A 80 1.87 3.03 -17.24
CA HIS A 80 0.79 4.00 -17.10
C HIS A 80 -0.15 3.63 -15.95
N GLU A 81 -0.69 2.40 -15.92
CA GLU A 81 -1.66 1.98 -14.90
C GLU A 81 -1.08 2.05 -13.48
N SER A 82 0.23 1.85 -13.31
CA SER A 82 0.87 2.01 -11.99
C SER A 82 0.79 3.45 -11.46
N GLN A 83 0.70 4.44 -12.36
CA GLN A 83 0.75 5.89 -12.09
C GLN A 83 -0.51 6.63 -12.56
N CYS A 84 -1.57 5.90 -12.93
CA CYS A 84 -2.78 6.50 -13.47
C CYS A 84 -3.51 7.26 -12.37
N GLN A 85 -3.82 8.55 -12.59
CA GLN A 85 -4.56 9.38 -11.64
C GLN A 85 -5.97 8.84 -11.34
N TYR A 86 -6.58 8.14 -12.30
CA TYR A 86 -7.90 7.52 -12.16
C TYR A 86 -7.86 6.14 -11.49
N ARG A 87 -6.66 5.68 -11.08
CA ARG A 87 -6.53 4.46 -10.31
C ARG A 87 -7.22 4.65 -8.96
N PRO A 88 -8.14 3.75 -8.54
CA PRO A 88 -8.74 3.83 -7.22
C PRO A 88 -7.70 3.56 -6.12
N TYR A 89 -7.95 4.08 -4.93
CA TYR A 89 -7.15 3.81 -3.74
C TYR A 89 -7.58 2.50 -3.09
N THR A 90 -6.66 1.85 -2.38
CA THR A 90 -6.97 0.68 -1.55
C THR A 90 -7.22 1.14 -0.11
N CYS A 91 -8.15 0.47 0.58
CA CYS A 91 -8.45 0.74 1.98
C CYS A 91 -7.17 0.78 2.83
N PRO A 92 -6.90 1.86 3.59
CA PRO A 92 -5.67 1.99 4.38
C PRO A 92 -5.72 1.24 5.72
N TYR A 93 -6.78 0.49 6.01
CA TYR A 93 -6.95 -0.23 7.27
C TYR A 93 -5.87 -1.31 7.44
N ALA A 94 -5.14 -1.25 8.56
CA ALA A 94 -4.00 -2.13 8.82
C ALA A 94 -4.34 -3.31 9.76
N GLY A 95 -5.56 -3.36 10.31
CA GLY A 95 -5.99 -4.42 11.23
C GLY A 95 -6.45 -5.72 10.56
N SER A 96 -6.65 -5.71 9.23
CA SER A 96 -7.06 -6.88 8.44
C SER A 96 -6.67 -6.71 6.97
N GLU A 97 -6.63 -7.81 6.21
CA GLU A 97 -6.42 -7.79 4.75
C GLU A 97 -7.69 -7.33 4.02
N CYS A 98 -8.01 -6.04 4.12
CA CYS A 98 -9.14 -5.44 3.42
C CYS A 98 -8.76 -5.13 1.96
N THR A 99 -9.51 -5.68 1.01
CA THR A 99 -9.26 -5.53 -0.44
C THR A 99 -10.15 -4.48 -1.09
N VAL A 100 -10.96 -3.76 -0.30
CA VAL A 100 -11.86 -2.71 -0.80
C VAL A 100 -11.05 -1.60 -1.47
N THR A 101 -11.53 -1.16 -2.63
CA THR A 101 -10.95 -0.04 -3.38
C THR A 101 -12.02 0.97 -3.75
N GLY A 102 -11.63 2.24 -3.88
CA GLY A 102 -12.53 3.32 -4.25
C GLY A 102 -11.85 4.69 -4.24
N ASP A 103 -12.65 5.74 -4.37
CA ASP A 103 -12.19 7.11 -4.14
C ASP A 103 -12.09 7.42 -2.63
N ILE A 104 -11.52 8.58 -2.29
CA ILE A 104 -11.31 8.97 -0.90
C ILE A 104 -12.63 9.08 -0.11
N PRO A 105 -13.69 9.75 -0.59
CA PRO A 105 -14.97 9.81 0.12
C PRO A 105 -15.58 8.44 0.40
N TYR A 106 -15.56 7.53 -0.57
CA TYR A 106 -16.03 6.16 -0.39
C TYR A 106 -15.21 5.42 0.67
N LEU A 107 -13.88 5.52 0.61
CA LEU A 107 -13.02 4.86 1.59
C LEU A 107 -13.17 5.42 3.01
N VAL A 108 -13.41 6.72 3.17
CA VAL A 108 -13.69 7.32 4.48
C VAL A 108 -14.97 6.75 5.07
N ASN A 109 -16.05 6.64 4.28
CA ASN A 109 -17.30 6.02 4.73
C ASN A 109 -17.09 4.55 5.07
N HIS A 110 -16.41 3.80 4.22
CA HIS A 110 -16.06 2.40 4.47
C HIS A 110 -15.27 2.20 5.77
N LEU A 111 -14.26 3.04 6.03
CA LEU A 111 -13.48 2.97 7.27
C LEU A 111 -14.37 3.20 8.51
N LYS A 112 -15.31 4.15 8.41
CA LYS A 112 -16.25 4.46 9.50
C LYS A 112 -17.27 3.34 9.72
N ASP A 113 -17.84 2.82 8.64
CA ASP A 113 -19.03 1.98 8.72
C ASP A 113 -18.66 0.49 8.85
N ASP A 114 -17.64 0.01 8.14
CA ASP A 114 -17.23 -1.39 8.15
C ASP A 114 -16.13 -1.66 9.19
N HIS A 115 -15.13 -0.77 9.27
CA HIS A 115 -14.00 -0.92 10.19
C HIS A 115 -14.16 -0.21 11.54
N LYS A 116 -15.23 0.58 11.70
CA LYS A 116 -15.52 1.34 12.94
C LYS A 116 -14.35 2.23 13.39
N VAL A 117 -13.61 2.77 12.42
CA VAL A 117 -12.46 3.64 12.66
C VAL A 117 -12.90 4.97 13.27
N ASP A 118 -12.18 5.40 14.29
CA ASP A 118 -12.38 6.71 14.93
C ASP A 118 -12.02 7.85 13.96
N MET A 119 -12.97 8.76 13.78
CA MET A 119 -12.87 9.94 12.91
C MET A 119 -12.74 11.20 13.77
N HIS A 120 -11.63 11.90 13.65
CA HIS A 120 -11.34 13.13 14.39
C HIS A 120 -11.32 14.33 13.46
N SER A 121 -11.84 15.47 13.92
CA SER A 121 -11.73 16.74 13.20
C SER A 121 -10.66 17.61 13.85
N GLY A 122 -9.82 18.24 13.02
CA GLY A 122 -8.75 19.14 13.47
C GLY A 122 -7.36 18.61 13.17
N SER A 123 -6.37 19.49 13.31
CA SER A 123 -4.99 19.24 12.89
C SER A 123 -4.03 19.03 14.06
N THR A 124 -4.54 18.91 15.30
CA THR A 124 -3.74 18.59 16.50
C THR A 124 -4.41 17.47 17.25
N PHE A 125 -3.63 16.55 17.80
CA PHE A 125 -4.18 15.38 18.46
C PHE A 125 -3.30 14.86 19.60
N ASN A 126 -3.94 14.06 20.47
CA ASN A 126 -3.33 13.43 21.63
C ASN A 126 -3.95 12.04 21.77
N HIS A 127 -3.30 11.03 21.21
CA HIS A 127 -3.77 9.65 21.23
C HIS A 127 -3.03 8.86 22.31
N ARG A 128 -3.80 8.08 23.07
CA ARG A 128 -3.27 7.19 24.11
C ARG A 128 -3.39 5.74 23.65
N TYR A 129 -2.26 5.07 23.55
CA TYR A 129 -2.16 3.65 23.23
C TYR A 129 -1.95 2.86 24.52
N VAL A 130 -2.90 1.96 24.82
CA VAL A 130 -2.88 1.13 26.03
C VAL A 130 -2.75 -0.35 25.67
N LYS A 131 -1.91 -1.08 26.40
CA LYS A 131 -1.85 -2.55 26.31
C LYS A 131 -1.43 -3.15 27.65
N SER A 132 -2.27 -4.06 28.16
CA SER A 132 -2.09 -4.73 29.46
C SER A 132 -0.81 -5.55 29.53
N ASN A 133 -0.49 -6.32 28.49
CA ASN A 133 0.78 -7.06 28.38
C ASN A 133 1.61 -6.58 27.17
N PRO A 134 2.67 -5.78 27.40
CA PRO A 134 3.56 -5.29 26.34
C PRO A 134 4.41 -6.37 25.64
N HIS A 135 4.48 -7.58 26.21
CA HIS A 135 5.27 -8.68 25.65
C HIS A 135 4.49 -9.51 24.61
N GLU A 136 3.16 -9.43 24.60
CA GLU A 136 2.28 -10.15 23.66
C GLU A 136 2.05 -9.43 22.32
N VAL A 137 2.75 -8.33 22.07
CA VAL A 137 2.52 -7.45 20.90
C VAL A 137 3.68 -7.49 19.91
N GLU A 138 4.22 -8.67 19.58
CA GLU A 138 5.36 -8.76 18.66
C GLU A 138 5.07 -8.18 17.26
N ASN A 139 3.81 -8.22 16.80
CA ASN A 139 3.36 -7.66 15.52
C ASN A 139 1.98 -6.99 15.60
N ALA A 140 1.65 -6.40 16.75
CA ALA A 140 0.32 -5.82 16.94
C ALA A 140 0.16 -4.52 16.16
N THR A 141 -0.99 -4.39 15.51
CA THR A 141 -1.41 -3.15 14.85
C THR A 141 -2.60 -2.59 15.61
N TRP A 142 -2.48 -1.34 16.05
CA TRP A 142 -3.61 -0.66 16.69
C TRP A 142 -4.61 -0.21 15.64
N MET A 143 -5.86 -0.04 16.07
CA MET A 143 -6.91 0.49 15.21
C MET A 143 -6.45 1.83 14.63
N LEU A 144 -6.61 1.97 13.32
CA LEU A 144 -6.32 3.19 12.60
C LEU A 144 -7.14 4.34 13.17
N THR A 145 -6.56 5.54 13.24
CA THR A 145 -7.32 6.78 13.49
C THR A 145 -7.26 7.66 12.25
N VAL A 146 -8.37 8.27 11.86
CA VAL A 146 -8.45 9.20 10.74
C VAL A 146 -8.70 10.61 11.22
N PHE A 147 -7.92 11.57 10.71
CA PHE A 147 -8.07 13.00 10.95
C PHE A 147 -8.59 13.70 9.70
N SER A 148 -9.61 14.53 9.87
CA SER A 148 -10.12 15.46 8.86
C SER A 148 -9.66 16.88 9.18
N CYS A 149 -8.82 17.45 8.32
CA CYS A 149 -8.36 18.83 8.41
C CYS A 149 -7.94 19.36 7.03
N PHE A 150 -8.06 20.68 6.82
CA PHE A 150 -7.72 21.33 5.54
C PHE A 150 -8.49 20.78 4.32
N GLY A 151 -9.68 20.21 4.53
CA GLY A 151 -10.47 19.57 3.48
C GLY A 151 -9.90 18.22 3.01
N GLN A 152 -8.99 17.63 3.78
CA GLN A 152 -8.30 16.38 3.47
C GLN A 152 -8.38 15.40 4.65
N TYR A 153 -7.98 14.14 4.39
CA TYR A 153 -7.98 13.07 5.38
C TYR A 153 -6.56 12.49 5.59
N PHE A 154 -6.23 12.20 6.85
CA PHE A 154 -4.93 11.67 7.26
C PHE A 154 -5.10 10.48 8.19
N CYS A 155 -4.34 9.42 7.97
CA CYS A 155 -4.37 8.17 8.72
C CYS A 155 -3.18 8.10 9.67
N LEU A 156 -3.42 8.04 10.99
CA LEU A 156 -2.37 7.75 11.98
C LEU A 156 -2.27 6.25 12.20
N HIS A 157 -1.06 5.74 11.99
CA HIS A 157 -0.69 4.37 12.24
C HIS A 157 0.14 4.27 13.51
N PHE A 158 -0.12 3.22 14.28
CA PHE A 158 0.72 2.80 15.39
C PHE A 158 0.85 1.28 15.36
N GLU A 159 2.07 0.80 15.17
CA GLU A 159 2.36 -0.62 14.95
C GLU A 159 3.53 -1.06 15.84
N ALA A 160 3.47 -2.27 16.35
CA ALA A 160 4.59 -2.96 16.96
C ALA A 160 5.19 -3.94 15.94
N PHE A 161 6.52 -4.00 15.87
CA PHE A 161 7.23 -4.94 15.02
C PHE A 161 8.64 -5.20 15.57
N GLN A 162 9.36 -6.15 14.96
CA GLN A 162 10.76 -6.46 15.29
C GLN A 162 11.73 -5.73 14.36
N LEU A 163 12.60 -4.91 14.95
CA LEU A 163 13.74 -4.30 14.25
C LEU A 163 14.98 -5.14 14.56
N GLY A 164 15.28 -6.11 13.68
CA GLY A 164 16.26 -7.16 13.97
C GLY A 164 15.76 -8.03 15.12
N MET A 165 16.49 -8.05 16.23
CA MET A 165 16.10 -8.76 17.47
C MET A 165 15.40 -7.84 18.49
N ALA A 166 15.27 -6.55 18.20
CA ALA A 166 14.77 -5.56 19.14
C ALA A 166 13.28 -5.23 18.87
N PRO A 167 12.40 -5.41 19.87
CA PRO A 167 11.01 -5.03 19.71
C PRO A 167 10.85 -3.52 19.79
N VAL A 168 10.16 -2.96 18.80
CA VAL A 168 9.92 -1.52 18.68
C VAL A 168 8.46 -1.23 18.37
N TYR A 169 8.06 0.01 18.63
CA TYR A 169 6.84 0.60 18.10
C TYR A 169 7.22 1.59 17.01
N ILE A 170 6.34 1.80 16.04
CA ILE A 170 6.45 2.88 15.06
C ILE A 170 5.13 3.63 14.98
N ALA A 171 5.22 4.96 14.95
CA ALA A 171 4.10 5.84 14.67
C ALA A 171 4.38 6.66 13.41
N PHE A 172 3.42 6.73 12.49
CA PHE A 172 3.53 7.54 11.28
C PHE A 172 2.16 7.97 10.76
N LEU A 173 2.15 9.05 9.99
CA LEU A 173 0.94 9.59 9.39
C LEU A 173 0.97 9.35 7.87
N ARG A 174 -0.15 8.90 7.30
CA ARG A 174 -0.34 8.79 5.86
C ARG A 174 -1.42 9.74 5.37
N PHE A 175 -1.23 10.33 4.19
CA PHE A 175 -2.17 11.19 3.51
C PHE A 175 -3.10 10.37 2.61
N MET A 176 -4.42 10.56 2.76
CA MET A 176 -5.43 9.92 1.92
C MET A 176 -5.56 10.65 0.58
N GLY A 177 -4.62 10.42 -0.32
CA GLY A 177 -4.56 11.01 -1.66
C GLY A 177 -3.21 10.71 -2.32
N ASP A 178 -2.78 11.48 -3.32
CA ASP A 178 -1.52 11.21 -4.05
C ASP A 178 -0.28 11.86 -3.41
N ASP A 179 0.91 11.33 -3.73
CA ASP A 179 2.20 11.84 -3.23
C ASP A 179 2.46 13.31 -3.63
N ALA A 180 1.93 13.75 -4.78
CA ALA A 180 2.07 15.13 -5.22
C ALA A 180 1.33 16.10 -4.29
N GLU A 181 0.14 15.73 -3.84
CA GLU A 181 -0.67 16.54 -2.94
C GLU A 181 -0.19 16.45 -1.49
N ALA A 182 0.31 15.27 -1.08
CA ALA A 182 0.85 15.04 0.25
C ALA A 182 1.98 16.01 0.61
N LYS A 183 2.79 16.42 -0.37
CA LYS A 183 3.89 17.40 -0.22
C LYS A 183 3.45 18.78 0.25
N ASN A 184 2.16 19.11 0.12
CA ASN A 184 1.62 20.38 0.63
C ASN A 184 1.44 20.36 2.15
N TYR A 185 1.67 19.22 2.81
CA TYR A 185 1.44 19.04 4.24
C TYR A 185 2.70 18.55 4.93
N THR A 186 2.85 18.97 6.18
CA THR A 186 3.85 18.47 7.11
C THR A 186 3.15 18.04 8.39
N TYR A 187 3.69 17.03 9.06
CA TYR A 187 3.23 16.60 10.36
C TYR A 187 4.38 16.44 11.34
N SER A 188 4.07 16.51 12.63
CA SER A 188 4.96 16.10 13.70
C SER A 188 4.27 15.12 14.64
N LEU A 189 5.07 14.19 15.17
CA LEU A 189 4.70 13.27 16.24
C LEU A 189 5.67 13.44 17.39
N GLU A 190 5.15 13.45 18.60
CA GLU A 190 5.94 13.58 19.82
C GLU A 190 5.48 12.55 20.85
N VAL A 191 6.46 11.90 21.48
CA VAL A 191 6.28 11.05 22.67
C VAL A 191 7.24 11.52 23.74
N GLY A 192 6.85 11.44 25.00
CA GLY A 192 7.73 11.86 26.09
C GLY A 192 7.17 11.58 27.47
N GLY A 193 8.03 11.80 28.46
CA GLY A 193 7.74 11.73 29.88
C GLY A 193 8.53 12.81 30.63
N ILE A 194 8.70 12.65 31.93
CA ILE A 194 9.36 13.66 32.77
C ILE A 194 10.76 13.97 32.23
N ASN A 195 10.97 15.21 31.80
CA ASN A 195 12.22 15.79 31.29
C ASN A 195 12.81 15.19 30.00
N ARG A 196 12.12 14.28 29.31
CA ARG A 196 12.62 13.65 28.06
C ARG A 196 11.49 13.49 27.05
N LYS A 197 11.77 13.83 25.79
CA LYS A 197 10.86 13.65 24.67
C LYS A 197 11.60 13.27 23.39
N MET A 198 10.88 12.63 22.48
CA MET A 198 11.31 12.32 21.12
C MET A 198 10.29 12.93 20.17
N THR A 199 10.78 13.58 19.12
CA THR A 199 9.94 14.21 18.09
C THR A 199 10.37 13.70 16.72
N TRP A 200 9.39 13.38 15.88
CA TRP A 200 9.54 13.09 14.46
C TRP A 200 8.77 14.13 13.67
N GLN A 201 9.31 14.56 12.54
CA GLN A 201 8.65 15.50 11.64
C GLN A 201 8.94 15.13 10.19
N GLY A 202 7.93 15.24 9.33
CA GLY A 202 8.10 14.96 7.91
C GLY A 202 6.83 15.20 7.10
N ILE A 203 6.90 14.83 5.83
CA ILE A 203 5.76 14.85 4.90
C ILE A 203 5.01 13.52 5.06
N PRO A 204 3.67 13.51 5.20
CA PRO A 204 2.92 12.27 5.30
C PRO A 204 3.02 11.49 3.99
N ARG A 205 3.24 10.17 4.07
CA ARG A 205 3.28 9.29 2.88
C ARG A 205 1.87 9.11 2.30
N SER A 206 1.74 9.03 0.99
CA SER A 206 0.46 8.70 0.36
C SER A 206 -0.04 7.29 0.74
N ILE A 207 -1.36 7.10 0.83
CA ILE A 207 -1.97 5.76 0.93
C ILE A 207 -1.81 4.90 -0.34
N ARG A 208 -1.23 5.45 -1.42
CA ARG A 208 -0.75 4.66 -2.57
C ARG A 208 0.30 3.64 -2.14
N ASP A 209 1.09 3.97 -1.12
CA ASP A 209 2.00 3.05 -0.45
C ASP A 209 1.29 2.34 0.70
N SER A 210 1.49 1.02 0.82
CA SER A 210 0.96 0.25 1.93
C SER A 210 1.62 0.66 3.26
N HIS A 211 0.89 0.50 4.36
CA HIS A 211 1.44 0.77 5.70
C HIS A 211 2.69 -0.07 5.98
N ARG A 212 2.71 -1.33 5.50
CA ARG A 212 3.88 -2.23 5.57
C ARG A 212 5.10 -1.62 4.88
N LYS A 213 4.94 -1.04 3.68
CA LYS A 213 6.05 -0.40 2.96
C LYS A 213 6.65 0.76 3.75
N VAL A 214 5.83 1.58 4.41
CA VAL A 214 6.29 2.70 5.26
C VAL A 214 7.01 2.19 6.51
N ARG A 215 6.44 1.18 7.18
CA ARG A 215 7.05 0.53 8.34
C ARG A 215 8.40 -0.10 7.99
N ASP A 216 8.45 -0.89 6.92
CA ASP A 216 9.63 -1.65 6.52
C ASP A 216 10.76 -0.75 5.98
N SER A 217 10.43 0.49 5.57
CA SER A 217 11.42 1.54 5.26
C SER A 217 11.81 2.40 6.46
N TYR A 218 11.26 2.13 7.66
CA TYR A 218 11.53 2.87 8.90
C TYR A 218 11.21 4.37 8.82
N ASP A 219 10.23 4.74 7.98
CA ASP A 219 9.84 6.13 7.72
C ASP A 219 8.75 6.59 8.71
N GLY A 220 9.17 6.80 9.96
CA GLY A 220 8.28 7.18 11.05
C GLY A 220 8.99 7.29 12.40
N LEU A 221 8.22 7.68 13.44
CA LEU A 221 8.72 7.75 14.81
C LEU A 221 8.88 6.35 15.39
N ILE A 222 10.11 5.83 15.36
CA ILE A 222 10.46 4.55 15.99
C ILE A 222 10.76 4.74 17.47
N ILE A 223 10.15 3.91 18.31
CA ILE A 223 10.23 3.98 19.76
C ILE A 223 10.59 2.59 20.27
N GLN A 224 11.77 2.44 20.86
CA GLN A 224 12.14 1.19 21.51
C GLN A 224 11.17 0.88 22.65
N ARG A 225 10.83 -0.41 22.82
CA ARG A 225 9.86 -0.85 23.84
C ARG A 225 10.20 -0.31 25.24
N ASN A 226 11.47 -0.37 25.64
CA ASN A 226 11.91 0.13 26.94
C ASN A 226 11.68 1.65 27.10
N MET A 227 11.85 2.43 26.04
CA MET A 227 11.56 3.87 26.06
C MET A 227 10.06 4.12 26.14
N ALA A 228 9.26 3.39 25.38
CA ALA A 228 7.80 3.48 25.44
C ALA A 228 7.26 3.18 26.84
N LEU A 229 7.81 2.17 27.53
CA LEU A 229 7.47 1.84 28.91
C LEU A 229 7.91 2.94 29.89
N CYS A 230 9.10 3.53 29.70
CA CYS A 230 9.53 4.69 30.48
C CYS A 230 8.58 5.89 30.31
N PHE A 231 8.12 6.17 29.09
CA PHE A 231 7.18 7.26 28.81
C PHE A 231 5.74 6.97 29.26
N SER A 232 5.39 5.70 29.49
CA SER A 232 4.05 5.31 29.96
C SER A 232 3.78 5.67 31.43
N GLY A 233 4.85 5.87 32.23
CA GLY A 233 4.74 6.04 33.68
C GLY A 233 4.31 4.76 34.41
N GLY A 234 4.66 4.62 35.70
CA GLY A 234 4.33 3.45 36.52
C GLY A 234 5.35 2.31 36.48
N ASP A 235 4.93 1.10 36.87
CA ASP A 235 5.80 -0.08 37.14
C ASP A 235 6.40 -0.76 35.89
N ARG A 236 6.28 -0.16 34.70
CA ARG A 236 6.72 -0.73 33.40
C ARG A 236 6.06 -2.08 33.02
N LYS A 237 4.95 -2.43 33.67
CA LYS A 237 4.20 -3.67 33.40
C LYS A 237 3.13 -3.50 32.31
N GLU A 238 2.72 -2.27 32.02
CA GLU A 238 1.66 -1.93 31.08
C GLU A 238 2.13 -0.81 30.15
N LEU A 239 1.72 -0.86 28.88
CA LEU A 239 1.93 0.24 27.93
C LEU A 239 0.80 1.26 28.12
N LYS A 240 1.14 2.53 28.35
CA LYS A 240 0.23 3.69 28.41
C LYS A 240 0.83 4.87 27.65
N LEU A 241 1.29 4.61 26.43
CA LEU A 241 2.02 5.59 25.65
C LEU A 241 1.09 6.66 25.10
N ARG A 242 1.46 7.92 25.27
CA ARG A 242 0.78 9.05 24.66
C ARG A 242 1.58 9.55 23.47
N VAL A 243 0.95 9.56 22.29
CA VAL A 243 1.48 10.16 21.07
C VAL A 243 0.69 11.43 20.80
N THR A 244 1.38 12.56 20.85
CA THR A 244 0.82 13.86 20.45
C THR A 244 1.31 14.20 19.07
N GLY A 245 0.50 14.93 18.30
CA GLY A 245 0.93 15.35 16.98
C GLY A 245 0.18 16.54 16.45
N ARG A 246 0.74 17.11 15.38
CA ARG A 246 0.16 18.23 14.65
C ARG A 246 0.36 18.01 13.15
N ILE A 247 -0.61 18.47 12.36
CA ILE A 247 -0.61 18.55 10.90
C ILE A 247 -0.73 20.03 10.54
N TRP A 248 0.01 20.48 9.54
CA TRP A 248 -0.15 21.81 8.96
C TRP A 248 0.12 21.77 7.47
N LYS A 249 -0.38 22.79 6.78
CA LYS A 249 -0.16 23.01 5.36
C LYS A 249 1.04 23.95 5.20
N GLU A 250 2.00 23.58 4.36
CA GLU A 250 3.09 24.48 3.97
C GLU A 250 2.50 25.60 3.08
N GLN A 251 2.96 26.84 3.28
CA GLN A 251 2.50 28.02 2.53
C GLN A 251 3.17 28.14 1.17
#